data_AF-A0A0I9ZVS8-F1
#
_entry.id   AF-A0A0I9ZVS8-F1
#
_cell.length_a   1.000
_cell.length_b   1.000
_cell.length_c   1.000
_cell.angle_alpha   90.00
_cell.angle_beta   90.00
_cell.angle_gamma   90.00
#
_symmetry.space_group_name_H-M   'P 1'
#
loop_
_entity.id
_entity.type
_entity.pdbx_description
1 polymer ?
#
loop_
_entity_poly.entity_id
_entity_poly.type
_entity_poly.pdbx_seq_one_letter_code
_entity_poly.pdbx_strand_id
1 'polypeptide(L)'
;MTIQQLVDGGLFTVICPALNKPNNWADWAISVCELRVGIRESHIVDQKQIRSAIFVAKDCVGDRFLVPFALMLLGVRSRQSDNSAIANVFQSLFTDEELNFRGVKYDQYSGRMEELRRFRELMEAVEKQNDENPLAETTRLMEGLGLSTNGLPIKKSIYVGPFSDE
;
A
#
# COMPACT_ATOMS: atom_id res chain seq x y z
N MET A 1 -10.45 -5.68 -15.77
CA MET A 1 -10.78 -4.31 -15.30
C MET A 1 -10.78 -3.33 -16.46
N THR A 2 -11.64 -2.31 -16.42
CA THR A 2 -11.67 -1.18 -17.37
C THR A 2 -11.18 0.12 -16.71
N ILE A 3 -10.78 1.11 -17.52
CA ILE A 3 -10.44 2.46 -17.01
C ILE A 3 -11.63 3.09 -16.27
N GLN A 4 -12.87 2.84 -16.70
CA GLN A 4 -14.05 3.36 -16.01
C GLN A 4 -14.14 2.83 -14.58
N GLN A 5 -13.90 1.53 -14.36
CA GLN A 5 -13.89 0.93 -13.02
C GLN A 5 -12.80 1.53 -12.12
N LEU A 6 -11.64 1.90 -12.68
CA LEU A 6 -10.58 2.60 -11.94
C LEU A 6 -10.99 4.03 -11.55
N VAL A 7 -11.64 4.74 -12.47
CA VAL A 7 -12.17 6.09 -12.23
C VAL A 7 -13.23 6.02 -11.13
N ASP A 8 -14.17 5.08 -11.23
CA ASP A 8 -15.25 4.86 -10.26
C ASP A 8 -14.69 4.42 -8.89
N GLY A 9 -13.61 3.62 -8.90
CA GLY A 9 -12.83 3.23 -7.71
C GLY A 9 -12.02 4.37 -7.09
N GLY A 10 -12.04 5.56 -7.69
CA GLY A 10 -11.47 6.77 -7.11
C GLY A 10 -10.03 7.07 -7.52
N LEU A 11 -9.53 6.48 -8.60
CA LEU A 11 -8.18 6.76 -9.11
C LEU A 11 -7.91 8.27 -9.26
N PHE A 12 -8.83 8.99 -9.90
CA PHE A 12 -8.68 10.44 -10.07
C PHE A 12 -9.39 11.24 -8.99
N THR A 13 -10.37 10.73 -8.26
CA THR A 13 -11.09 11.55 -7.27
C THR A 13 -10.50 11.47 -5.86
N VAL A 14 -9.86 10.35 -5.52
CA VAL A 14 -9.34 10.03 -4.18
C VAL A 14 -7.82 9.95 -4.20
N ILE A 15 -7.27 9.12 -5.10
CA ILE A 15 -5.82 8.84 -5.16
C ILE A 15 -5.06 10.00 -5.81
N CYS A 16 -5.42 10.41 -7.02
CA CYS A 16 -4.71 11.43 -7.80
C CYS A 16 -5.64 12.56 -8.30
N PRO A 17 -6.21 13.41 -7.43
CA PRO A 17 -7.09 14.52 -7.83
C PRO A 17 -6.43 15.57 -8.71
N ALA A 18 -5.12 15.71 -8.65
CA ALA A 18 -4.37 16.57 -9.58
C ALA A 18 -4.59 16.17 -11.05
N LEU A 19 -4.92 14.90 -11.32
CA LEU A 19 -5.17 14.34 -12.65
C LEU A 19 -6.66 14.28 -13.03
N ASN A 20 -7.58 14.70 -12.15
CA ASN A 20 -9.02 14.68 -12.43
C ASN A 20 -9.51 15.85 -13.27
N LYS A 21 -8.64 16.82 -13.56
CA LYS A 21 -8.98 17.96 -14.40
C LYS A 21 -8.90 17.54 -15.88
N PRO A 22 -9.85 17.95 -16.72
CA PRO A 22 -9.71 17.83 -18.17
C PRO A 22 -8.58 18.76 -18.62
N ASN A 23 -7.35 18.27 -18.51
CA ASN A 23 -6.17 19.01 -18.89
C ASN A 23 -5.95 18.88 -20.39
N ASN A 24 -5.59 19.98 -21.02
CA ASN A 24 -4.92 19.91 -22.30
C ASN A 24 -3.58 19.18 -22.10
N TRP A 25 -3.12 18.46 -23.11
CA TRP A 25 -1.81 17.78 -23.06
C TRP A 25 -0.65 18.71 -22.64
N ALA A 26 -0.78 20.02 -22.91
CA ALA A 26 0.16 21.06 -22.50
C ALA A 26 0.28 21.24 -20.98
N ASP A 27 -0.77 20.95 -20.21
CA ASP A 27 -0.84 21.23 -18.77
C ASP A 27 -0.49 20.02 -17.90
N TRP A 28 -0.19 18.88 -18.50
CA TRP A 28 0.16 17.64 -17.78
C TRP A 28 1.37 17.82 -16.86
N ALA A 29 2.36 18.61 -17.27
CA ALA A 29 3.52 18.90 -16.45
C ALA A 29 3.14 19.60 -15.13
N ILE A 30 2.13 20.47 -15.16
CA ILE A 30 1.65 21.19 -13.97
C ILE A 30 1.02 20.21 -13.00
N SER A 31 0.12 19.33 -13.46
CA SER A 31 -0.49 18.32 -12.60
C SER A 31 0.49 17.31 -12.03
N VAL A 32 1.54 16.95 -12.77
CA VAL A 32 2.64 16.12 -12.23
C VAL A 32 3.41 16.86 -11.15
N CYS A 33 3.68 18.15 -11.33
CA CYS A 33 4.29 18.99 -10.30
C CYS A 33 3.40 19.12 -9.05
N GLU A 34 2.09 19.34 -9.21
CA GLU A 34 1.12 19.39 -8.11
C GLU A 34 1.10 18.06 -7.33
N LEU A 35 1.17 16.93 -8.04
CA LEU A 35 1.23 15.60 -7.41
C LEU A 35 2.51 15.43 -6.57
N ARG A 36 3.66 15.91 -7.07
CA ARG A 36 4.93 15.91 -6.33
C ARG A 36 4.96 16.85 -5.13
N VAL A 37 4.31 18.02 -5.25
CA VAL A 37 4.11 18.92 -4.12
C VAL A 37 3.23 18.24 -3.05
N GLY A 38 2.19 17.52 -3.47
CA GLY A 38 1.31 16.75 -2.59
C GLY A 38 2.03 15.69 -1.74
N ILE A 39 3.16 15.17 -2.21
CA ILE A 39 4.02 14.25 -1.43
C ILE A 39 4.71 14.98 -0.27
N ARG A 40 5.04 16.25 -0.46
CA ARG A 40 5.70 17.10 0.54
C ARG A 40 4.71 17.77 1.49
N GLU A 41 3.54 18.16 0.99
CA GLU A 41 2.53 18.97 1.70
C GLU A 41 1.30 18.17 2.17
N SER A 42 1.35 16.85 1.97
CA SER A 42 0.29 15.85 2.14
C SER A 42 -0.75 16.14 3.23
N HIS A 43 -1.98 15.63 3.04
CA HIS A 43 -3.07 15.68 4.00
C HIS A 43 -3.18 14.36 4.77
N ILE A 44 -3.81 14.41 5.96
CA ILE A 44 -4.07 13.23 6.79
C ILE A 44 -4.77 12.17 5.94
N VAL A 45 -4.23 10.95 5.93
CA VAL A 45 -4.85 9.84 5.23
C VAL A 45 -6.12 9.38 5.94
N ASP A 46 -7.22 9.31 5.22
CA ASP A 46 -8.48 8.75 5.72
C ASP A 46 -8.70 7.28 5.30
N GLN A 47 -9.66 6.61 5.93
CA GLN A 47 -9.98 5.22 5.61
C GLN A 47 -10.48 5.05 4.16
N LYS A 48 -11.10 6.06 3.57
CA LYS A 48 -11.60 6.00 2.19
C LYS A 48 -10.43 5.92 1.21
N GLN A 49 -9.37 6.67 1.45
CA GLN A 49 -8.14 6.62 0.67
C GLN A 49 -7.45 5.26 0.75
N ILE A 50 -7.34 4.68 1.95
CA ILE A 50 -6.75 3.34 2.12
C ILE A 50 -7.57 2.29 1.34
N ARG A 51 -8.90 2.31 1.47
CA ARG A 51 -9.78 1.38 0.74
C ARG A 51 -9.68 1.56 -0.77
N SER A 52 -9.67 2.80 -1.24
CA SER A 52 -9.56 3.11 -2.68
C SER A 52 -8.21 2.66 -3.25
N ALA A 53 -7.12 2.82 -2.49
CA ALA A 53 -5.79 2.38 -2.90
C ALA A 53 -5.71 0.85 -3.02
N ILE A 54 -6.27 0.12 -2.05
CA ILE A 54 -6.35 -1.35 -2.08
C ILE A 54 -7.22 -1.81 -3.26
N PHE A 55 -8.37 -1.18 -3.48
CA PHE A 55 -9.26 -1.49 -4.60
C PHE A 55 -8.55 -1.30 -5.95
N VAL A 56 -7.95 -0.13 -6.16
CA VAL A 56 -7.19 0.16 -7.39
C VAL A 56 -6.04 -0.81 -7.58
N ALA A 57 -5.32 -1.17 -6.50
CA ALA A 57 -4.20 -2.10 -6.58
C ALA A 57 -4.63 -3.50 -7.00
N LYS A 58 -5.64 -4.05 -6.34
CA LYS A 58 -6.10 -5.44 -6.55
C LYS A 58 -6.34 -5.77 -8.03
N ASP A 59 -7.00 -4.88 -8.73
CA ASP A 59 -7.43 -5.18 -10.09
C ASP A 59 -6.37 -4.77 -11.12
N CYS A 60 -5.42 -3.90 -10.74
CA CYS A 60 -4.32 -3.45 -11.60
C CYS A 60 -3.15 -4.43 -11.60
N VAL A 61 -2.89 -5.04 -10.44
CA VAL A 61 -1.74 -5.89 -10.20
C VAL A 61 -2.18 -7.17 -9.50
N GLY A 62 -1.60 -8.31 -9.88
CA GLY A 62 -1.92 -9.57 -9.22
C GLY A 62 -1.58 -9.57 -7.72
N ASP A 63 -2.12 -10.55 -6.99
CA ASP A 63 -2.10 -10.62 -5.52
C ASP A 63 -0.72 -10.34 -4.89
N ARG A 64 0.35 -10.86 -5.50
CA ARG A 64 1.74 -10.65 -5.05
C ARG A 64 2.13 -9.17 -4.94
N PHE A 65 1.60 -8.31 -5.81
CA PHE A 65 1.94 -6.89 -5.87
C PHE A 65 0.86 -5.99 -5.29
N LEU A 66 -0.27 -6.55 -4.84
CA LEU A 66 -1.40 -5.79 -4.32
C LEU A 66 -0.96 -4.87 -3.18
N VAL A 67 -0.31 -5.40 -2.15
CA VAL A 67 0.12 -4.60 -0.98
C VAL A 67 1.17 -3.54 -1.38
N PRO A 68 2.29 -3.90 -2.05
CA PRO A 68 3.26 -2.91 -2.50
C PRO A 68 2.64 -1.81 -3.39
N PHE A 69 1.74 -2.16 -4.28
CA PHE A 69 1.12 -1.19 -5.18
C PHE A 69 0.15 -0.26 -4.44
N ALA A 70 -0.65 -0.78 -3.50
CA ALA A 70 -1.50 0.04 -2.65
C ALA A 70 -0.66 1.01 -1.79
N LEU A 71 0.44 0.54 -1.21
CA LEU A 71 1.38 1.39 -0.45
C LEU A 71 2.06 2.44 -1.34
N MET A 72 2.38 2.11 -2.59
CA MET A 72 2.90 3.09 -3.56
C MET A 72 1.88 4.20 -3.83
N LEU A 73 0.62 3.86 -4.07
CA LEU A 73 -0.45 4.85 -4.28
C LEU A 73 -0.66 5.73 -3.04
N LEU A 74 -0.60 5.15 -1.83
CA LEU A 74 -0.69 5.89 -0.57
C LEU A 74 0.56 6.75 -0.31
N GLY A 75 1.74 6.32 -0.76
CA GLY A 75 2.99 7.06 -0.66
C GLY A 75 2.97 8.39 -1.41
N VAL A 76 2.17 8.49 -2.47
CA VAL A 76 1.98 9.73 -3.23
C VAL A 76 1.21 10.80 -2.43
N ARG A 77 0.50 10.40 -1.38
CA ARG A 77 -0.52 11.26 -0.74
C ARG A 77 -0.44 11.34 0.77
N SER A 78 0.34 10.48 1.43
CA SER A 78 0.38 10.33 2.89
C SER A 78 1.55 11.06 3.54
N ARG A 79 1.30 11.58 4.76
CA ARG A 79 2.36 12.15 5.59
C ARG A 79 3.13 11.03 6.25
N GLN A 80 4.37 11.31 6.63
CA GLN A 80 5.15 10.38 7.44
C GLN A 80 4.50 10.06 8.79
N SER A 81 3.75 11.02 9.36
CA SER A 81 2.95 10.80 10.59
C SER A 81 1.85 9.75 10.44
N ASP A 82 1.40 9.49 9.21
CA ASP A 82 0.29 8.58 8.94
C ASP A 82 0.77 7.13 8.77
N ASN A 83 2.09 6.90 8.72
CA ASN A 83 2.69 5.59 8.49
C ASN A 83 2.18 4.54 9.48
N SER A 84 2.08 4.88 10.77
CA SER A 84 1.60 3.94 11.79
C SER A 84 0.11 3.63 11.64
N ALA A 85 -0.72 4.62 11.29
CA ALA A 85 -2.14 4.40 11.05
C ALA A 85 -2.37 3.51 9.83
N ILE A 86 -1.63 3.75 8.74
CA ILE A 86 -1.66 2.93 7.54
C ILE A 86 -1.20 1.50 7.88
N ALA A 87 -0.06 1.35 8.55
CA ALA A 87 0.48 0.04 8.92
C ALA A 87 -0.49 -0.77 9.79
N ASN A 88 -1.12 -0.14 10.79
CA ASN A 88 -2.16 -0.78 11.60
C ASN A 88 -3.33 -1.31 10.75
N VAL A 89 -3.80 -0.52 9.77
CA VAL A 89 -4.89 -0.94 8.88
C VAL A 89 -4.45 -2.10 8.00
N PHE A 90 -3.27 -2.02 7.39
CA PHE A 90 -2.76 -3.11 6.54
C PHE A 90 -2.55 -4.40 7.34
N GLN A 91 -2.02 -4.31 8.54
CA GLN A 91 -1.96 -5.45 9.44
C GLN A 91 -3.33 -6.05 9.73
N SER A 92 -4.35 -5.22 9.99
CA SER A 92 -5.69 -5.74 10.27
C SER A 92 -6.31 -6.47 9.08
N LEU A 93 -5.93 -6.13 7.85
CA LEU A 93 -6.55 -6.60 6.62
C LEU A 93 -5.82 -7.79 5.99
N PHE A 94 -4.49 -7.79 6.03
CA PHE A 94 -3.64 -8.73 5.33
C PHE A 94 -2.94 -9.70 6.30
N THR A 95 -2.59 -10.87 5.76
CA THR A 95 -1.81 -11.89 6.45
C THR A 95 -0.32 -11.52 6.50
N ASP A 96 0.43 -12.13 7.41
CA ASP A 96 1.87 -11.88 7.53
C ASP A 96 2.64 -12.29 6.25
N GLU A 97 2.13 -13.28 5.50
CA GLU A 97 2.66 -13.70 4.21
C GLU A 97 2.44 -12.64 3.11
N GLU A 98 1.27 -12.03 3.06
CA GLU A 98 0.95 -10.95 2.11
C GLU A 98 1.70 -9.65 2.42
N LEU A 99 2.05 -9.45 3.70
CA LEU A 99 2.86 -8.33 4.18
C LEU A 99 4.37 -8.61 4.12
N ASN A 100 4.78 -9.80 3.65
CA ASN A 100 6.17 -10.14 3.47
C ASN A 100 6.65 -9.69 2.09
N PHE A 101 7.39 -8.58 2.03
CA PHE A 101 7.81 -7.99 0.76
C PHE A 101 9.06 -8.62 0.15
N ARG A 102 9.45 -9.84 0.57
CA ARG A 102 10.59 -10.59 0.01
C ARG A 102 10.51 -10.65 -1.52
N GLY A 103 11.43 -9.91 -2.17
CA GLY A 103 11.59 -9.85 -3.62
C GLY A 103 11.11 -8.56 -4.29
N VAL A 104 10.44 -7.65 -3.56
CA VAL A 104 10.18 -6.29 -4.06
C VAL A 104 11.49 -5.52 -4.00
N LYS A 105 12.03 -5.18 -5.18
CA LYS A 105 13.25 -4.37 -5.31
C LYS A 105 12.86 -2.94 -5.65
N TYR A 106 13.46 -1.99 -4.96
CA TYR A 106 13.45 -0.58 -5.33
C TYR A 106 14.88 -0.10 -5.51
N ASP A 107 15.08 0.92 -6.33
CA ASP A 107 16.40 1.49 -6.56
C ASP A 107 16.92 2.13 -5.26
N GLN A 108 18.01 1.57 -4.72
CA GLN A 108 18.59 2.05 -3.47
C GLN A 108 19.27 3.41 -3.63
N TYR A 109 19.69 3.77 -4.84
CA TYR A 109 20.46 4.98 -5.16
C TYR A 109 19.59 6.14 -5.64
N SER A 110 18.28 5.99 -5.68
CA SER A 110 17.37 7.04 -6.15
C SER A 110 17.15 8.15 -5.13
N GLY A 111 18.10 8.46 -4.24
CA GLY A 111 17.96 9.44 -3.14
C GLY A 111 17.54 10.87 -3.57
N ARG A 112 17.32 11.09 -4.86
CA ARG A 112 16.76 12.29 -5.49
C ARG A 112 15.23 12.24 -5.70
N MET A 113 14.57 11.09 -5.52
CA MET A 113 13.13 10.92 -5.73
C MET A 113 12.41 10.74 -4.39
N GLU A 114 11.64 11.75 -4.00
CA GLU A 114 10.84 11.75 -2.77
C GLU A 114 9.76 10.66 -2.80
N GLU A 115 9.22 10.37 -3.98
CA GLU A 115 8.26 9.29 -4.23
C GLU A 115 8.79 7.95 -3.72
N LEU A 116 10.03 7.61 -4.11
CA LEU A 116 10.61 6.32 -3.77
C LEU A 116 11.01 6.26 -2.30
N ARG A 117 11.46 7.38 -1.73
CA ARG A 117 11.73 7.48 -0.29
C ARG A 117 10.45 7.23 0.51
N ARG A 118 9.34 7.89 0.17
CA ARG A 118 8.05 7.73 0.86
C ARG A 118 7.48 6.33 0.73
N PHE A 119 7.56 5.74 -0.46
CA PHE A 119 7.17 4.35 -0.66
C PHE A 119 7.98 3.40 0.23
N ARG A 120 9.31 3.57 0.28
CA ARG A 120 10.19 2.76 1.14
C ARG A 120 9.82 2.89 2.62
N GLU A 121 9.66 4.12 3.11
CA GLU A 121 9.31 4.38 4.52
C GLU A 121 7.98 3.75 4.92
N LEU A 122 7.01 3.67 4.00
CA LEU A 122 5.75 2.98 4.25
C LEU A 122 5.94 1.47 4.29
N MET A 123 6.66 0.89 3.33
CA MET A 123 6.97 -0.54 3.31
C MET A 123 7.68 -0.98 4.59
N GLU A 124 8.71 -0.23 5.00
CA GLU A 124 9.45 -0.47 6.25
C GLU A 124 8.56 -0.31 7.49
N ALA A 125 7.62 0.64 7.50
CA ALA A 125 6.68 0.80 8.61
C ALA A 125 5.71 -0.39 8.73
N VAL A 126 5.20 -0.90 7.60
CA VAL A 126 4.33 -2.09 7.58
C VAL A 126 5.10 -3.35 7.99
N GLU A 127 6.32 -3.54 7.48
CA GLU A 127 7.20 -4.67 7.88
C GLU A 127 7.59 -4.61 9.35
N LYS A 128 8.08 -3.46 9.83
CA LYS A 128 8.51 -3.33 11.22
C LYS A 128 7.39 -3.61 12.20
N GLN A 129 6.19 -3.11 11.90
CA GLN A 129 5.06 -3.39 12.75
C GLN A 129 4.71 -4.89 12.72
N ASN A 130 4.91 -5.56 11.57
CA ASN A 130 4.67 -6.99 11.45
C ASN A 130 5.67 -7.78 12.30
N ASP A 131 6.91 -7.31 12.38
CA ASP A 131 7.95 -7.90 13.22
C ASP A 131 7.66 -7.72 14.72
N GLU A 132 7.08 -6.58 15.11
CA GLU A 132 6.64 -6.31 16.50
C GLU A 132 5.34 -7.03 16.87
N ASN A 133 4.70 -7.75 15.93
CA ASN A 133 3.54 -8.59 16.23
C ASN A 133 4.01 -9.86 16.98
N PRO A 134 3.56 -10.10 18.23
CA PRO A 134 4.00 -11.25 19.02
C PRO A 134 3.78 -12.61 18.33
N LEU A 135 2.78 -12.68 17.44
CA LEU A 135 2.46 -13.86 16.65
C LEU A 135 3.49 -14.11 15.54
N ALA A 136 4.00 -13.05 14.91
CA ALA A 136 5.02 -13.16 13.86
C ALA A 136 6.39 -13.50 14.46
N GLU A 137 6.72 -12.94 15.63
CA GLU A 137 7.94 -13.25 16.37
C GLU A 137 7.97 -14.73 16.81
N THR A 138 6.87 -15.22 17.36
CA THR A 138 6.74 -16.64 17.75
C THR A 138 6.78 -17.59 16.56
N THR A 139 6.16 -17.23 15.43
CA THR A 139 6.20 -18.02 14.20
C THR A 139 7.62 -18.10 13.63
N ARG A 140 8.37 -16.99 13.58
CA ARG A 140 9.78 -16.96 13.13
C ARG A 140 10.71 -17.75 14.03
N LEU A 141 10.52 -17.65 15.35
CA LEU A 141 11.30 -18.44 16.32
C LEU A 141 11.04 -19.93 16.14
N MET A 142 9.78 -20.33 15.91
CA MET A 142 9.43 -21.74 15.66
C MET A 142 9.99 -22.25 14.33
N GLU A 143 9.92 -21.47 13.26
CA GLU A 143 10.52 -21.82 11.96
C GLU A 143 12.04 -21.95 12.05
N GLY A 144 12.72 -21.02 12.74
CA GLY A 144 14.17 -21.08 12.98
C GLY A 144 14.61 -22.26 13.85
N LEU A 145 13.69 -22.81 14.64
CA LEU A 145 13.90 -24.00 15.47
C LEU A 145 13.42 -25.30 14.79
N GLY A 146 12.90 -25.24 13.55
CA GLY A 146 12.39 -26.40 12.83
C GLY A 146 11.10 -27.00 13.43
N LEU A 147 10.36 -26.22 14.22
CA LEU A 147 9.11 -26.62 14.86
C LEU A 147 7.91 -26.33 13.95
N SER A 148 6.95 -27.27 13.90
CA SER A 148 5.76 -27.14 13.07
C SER A 148 4.77 -26.11 13.65
N THR A 149 4.32 -25.19 12.81
CA THR A 149 3.40 -24.09 13.15
C THR A 149 1.91 -24.46 13.01
N ASN A 150 1.59 -25.75 12.78
CA ASN A 150 0.26 -26.27 12.45
C ASN A 150 -0.85 -26.01 13.52
N GLY A 151 -0.53 -25.41 14.66
CA GLY A 151 -1.45 -25.11 15.75
C GLY A 151 -1.60 -23.63 16.12
N LEU A 152 -0.84 -22.72 15.48
CA LEU A 152 -1.03 -21.28 15.69
C LEU A 152 -2.25 -20.78 14.90
N PRO A 153 -3.04 -19.84 15.44
CA PRO A 153 -4.11 -19.21 14.68
C PRO A 153 -3.47 -18.43 13.52
N ILE A 154 -3.44 -19.04 12.34
CA ILE A 154 -3.08 -18.34 11.11
C ILE A 154 -4.10 -17.23 10.94
N LYS A 155 -3.63 -15.99 10.97
CA LYS A 155 -4.45 -14.83 10.69
C LYS A 155 -5.02 -15.03 9.30
N LYS A 156 -6.33 -15.29 9.20
CA LYS A 156 -7.02 -15.35 7.92
C LYS A 156 -7.20 -13.91 7.45
N SER A 157 -6.86 -13.65 6.19
CA SER A 157 -7.15 -12.36 5.56
C SER A 157 -8.63 -12.03 5.79
N ILE A 158 -8.89 -10.89 6.43
CA ILE A 158 -10.26 -10.40 6.65
C ILE A 158 -10.74 -9.66 5.38
N TYR A 159 -9.81 -9.36 4.46
CA TYR A 159 -10.14 -8.86 3.15
C TYR A 159 -10.67 -9.98 2.26
N VAL A 160 -11.98 -10.18 2.33
CA VAL A 160 -12.73 -10.96 1.35
C VAL A 160 -13.09 -10.00 0.23
N GLY A 161 -12.43 -10.13 -0.93
CA GLY A 161 -12.78 -9.34 -2.10
C GLY A 161 -14.27 -9.53 -2.47
N PRO A 162 -14.87 -8.65 -3.28
CA PRO A 162 -16.31 -8.76 -3.63
C PRO A 162 -16.70 -10.03 -4.43
N PHE A 163 -15.78 -10.99 -4.63
CA PHE A 163 -15.98 -12.21 -5.42
C PHE A 163 -15.25 -13.40 -4.78
N SER A 164 -15.52 -13.68 -3.50
CA SER A 164 -15.07 -14.95 -2.88
C SER A 164 -16.15 -16.03 -2.85
N ASP A 165 -17.26 -15.82 -3.56
CA ASP A 165 -18.22 -16.87 -3.90
C ASP A 165 -18.64 -16.66 -5.36
N GLU A 166 -17.96 -17.35 -6.27
CA GLU A 166 -18.48 -17.99 -7.50
C GLU A 166 -17.38 -18.76 -8.25
#